data_AF-A0ABC8Y5X4-F1
#
_entry.id   AF-A0ABC8Y5X4-F1
#
_cell.length_a   1.000
_cell.length_b   1.000
_cell.length_c   1.000
_cell.angle_alpha   90.00
_cell.angle_beta   90.00
_cell.angle_gamma   90.00
#
_symmetry.space_group_name_H-M   'P 1'
#
loop_
_entity.id
_entity.type
_entity.pdbx_description
1 polymer ?
#
loop_
_entity_poly.entity_id
_entity_poly.type
_entity_poly.pdbx_seq_one_letter_code
_entity_poly.pdbx_strand_id
1 'polypeptide(L)'
;MKKVTRCLVQIFKSQHSIGKVLDDSITASNVWICIATGRAQLRDVTFTDKAYSLQRVKQDYKTLSKVLKEIVLVWGGKKALGDTPSDYLGFLSYLENDVLAVRDEFMAENHCALVPISNRSDVFLMFYNHIMQRVSKKKQQKILSGLSGARTYFAKAKANTLIAKWLVKRKYKKSNFGQLKMNRNIRSHAYDYTKHDIEVELYYEYPDLLVEIQLQLHNEQELERTQIHGKFGY
;
A
#
# COMPACT_ATOMS: atom_id res chain seq x y z
N MET A 1 9.45 -6.69 7.23
CA MET A 1 8.56 -7.21 6.17
C MET A 1 8.36 -6.25 5.01
N LYS A 2 7.75 -5.06 5.17
CA LYS A 2 7.44 -4.15 4.03
C LYS A 2 8.60 -3.92 3.04
N LYS A 3 9.82 -3.69 3.53
CA LYS A 3 11.03 -3.52 2.70
C LYS A 3 11.42 -4.79 1.92
N VAL A 4 11.47 -5.94 2.60
CA VAL A 4 11.67 -7.28 2.00
C VAL A 4 10.67 -7.51 0.87
N THR A 5 9.40 -7.27 1.15
CA THR A 5 8.30 -7.44 0.19
C THR A 5 8.49 -6.59 -1.05
N ARG A 6 8.79 -5.29 -0.87
CA ARG A 6 9.04 -4.39 -1.99
C ARG A 6 10.26 -4.83 -2.81
N CYS A 7 11.36 -5.25 -2.17
CA CYS A 7 12.54 -5.77 -2.88
C CYS A 7 12.18 -6.96 -3.78
N LEU A 8 11.38 -7.91 -3.28
CA LEU A 8 10.97 -9.07 -4.07
C LEU A 8 10.07 -8.68 -5.24
N VAL A 9 9.09 -7.79 -5.03
CA VAL A 9 8.26 -7.26 -6.12
C VAL A 9 9.11 -6.56 -7.18
N GLN A 10 10.12 -5.80 -6.77
CA GLN A 10 11.05 -5.14 -7.70
C GLN A 10 11.88 -6.11 -8.52
N ILE A 11 12.34 -7.21 -7.92
CA ILE A 11 13.04 -8.28 -8.65
C ILE A 11 12.12 -8.85 -9.74
N PHE A 12 10.90 -9.23 -9.39
CA PHE A 12 9.92 -9.80 -10.33
C PHE A 12 9.60 -8.83 -11.46
N LYS A 13 9.21 -7.59 -11.13
CA LYS A 13 8.95 -6.54 -12.12
C LYS A 13 10.14 -6.32 -13.06
N SER A 14 11.37 -6.33 -12.53
CA SER A 14 12.58 -6.16 -13.36
C SER A 14 12.74 -7.30 -14.35
N GLN A 15 12.50 -8.55 -13.93
CA GLN A 15 12.55 -9.71 -14.83
C GLN A 15 11.43 -9.68 -15.88
N HIS A 16 10.20 -9.37 -15.47
CA HIS A 16 9.07 -9.23 -16.41
C HIS A 16 9.34 -8.14 -17.46
N SER A 17 9.97 -7.03 -17.07
CA SER A 17 10.31 -5.93 -17.99
C SER A 17 11.27 -6.33 -19.12
N ILE A 18 12.06 -7.38 -18.92
CA ILE A 18 12.96 -7.96 -19.94
C ILE A 18 12.41 -9.25 -20.55
N GLY A 19 11.11 -9.51 -20.39
CA GLY A 19 10.43 -10.65 -21.00
C GLY A 19 10.76 -11.98 -20.32
N LYS A 20 11.14 -11.98 -19.04
CA LYS A 20 11.44 -13.20 -18.29
C LYS A 20 10.45 -13.44 -17.17
N VAL A 21 10.10 -14.71 -16.96
CA VAL A 21 9.23 -15.22 -15.88
C VAL A 21 9.98 -16.32 -15.13
N LEU A 22 9.51 -16.71 -13.94
CA LEU A 22 10.09 -17.83 -13.21
C LEU A 22 10.09 -19.09 -14.09
N ASP A 23 11.19 -19.84 -14.09
CA ASP A 23 11.26 -21.15 -14.75
C ASP A 23 10.51 -22.21 -13.92
N ASP A 24 10.78 -22.20 -12.61
CA ASP A 24 10.20 -23.09 -11.60
C ASP A 24 9.56 -22.34 -10.42
N SER A 25 8.73 -23.03 -9.64
CA SER A 25 8.15 -22.47 -8.41
C SER A 25 9.24 -22.24 -7.36
N ILE A 26 9.10 -21.16 -6.61
CA ILE A 26 9.99 -20.81 -5.49
C ILE A 26 9.26 -20.92 -4.15
N THR A 27 10.02 -21.05 -3.07
CA THR A 27 9.52 -21.09 -1.67
C THR A 27 10.26 -20.07 -0.81
N ALA A 28 9.89 -19.94 0.46
CA ALA A 28 10.62 -19.07 1.41
C ALA A 28 12.12 -19.39 1.54
N SER A 29 12.58 -20.63 1.28
CA SER A 29 14.00 -20.98 1.35
C SER A 29 14.85 -20.35 0.25
N ASN A 30 14.23 -20.02 -0.89
CA ASN A 30 14.89 -19.30 -1.99
C ASN A 30 15.09 -17.81 -1.68
N VAL A 31 14.54 -17.30 -0.58
CA VAL A 31 14.61 -15.88 -0.22
C VAL A 31 15.68 -15.68 0.84
N TRP A 32 16.78 -15.02 0.47
CA TRP A 32 17.76 -14.56 1.43
C TRP A 32 17.48 -13.13 1.87
N ILE A 33 17.48 -12.91 3.19
CA ILE A 33 17.18 -11.59 3.77
C ILE A 33 18.39 -11.10 4.56
N CYS A 34 18.96 -9.98 4.12
CA CYS A 34 20.00 -9.27 4.85
C CYS A 34 19.37 -8.56 6.05
N ILE A 35 19.55 -9.11 7.25
CA ILE A 35 18.95 -8.59 8.49
C ILE A 35 19.36 -7.13 8.74
N ALA A 36 20.62 -6.77 8.48
CA ALA A 36 21.14 -5.43 8.73
C ALA A 36 20.49 -4.34 7.84
N THR A 37 20.10 -4.68 6.61
CA THR A 37 19.56 -3.70 5.64
C THR A 37 18.06 -3.85 5.37
N GLY A 38 17.48 -4.98 5.79
CA GLY A 38 16.11 -5.39 5.46
C GLY A 38 15.89 -5.67 3.97
N ARG A 39 16.97 -5.86 3.20
CA ARG A 39 16.91 -6.18 1.75
C ARG A 39 16.80 -7.68 1.53
N ALA A 40 16.08 -8.06 0.48
CA ALA A 40 15.89 -9.44 0.08
C ALA A 40 16.50 -9.71 -1.29
N GLN A 41 17.01 -10.93 -1.47
CA GLN A 41 17.52 -11.47 -2.73
C GLN A 41 16.95 -12.87 -2.95
N LEU A 42 16.83 -13.26 -4.22
CA LEU A 42 16.53 -14.63 -4.59
C LEU A 42 17.82 -15.43 -4.76
N ARG A 43 17.85 -16.66 -4.25
CA ARG A 43 18.93 -17.63 -4.39
C ARG A 43 18.41 -18.90 -5.03
N ASP A 44 19.22 -19.47 -5.91
CA ASP A 44 18.89 -20.71 -6.62
C ASP A 44 17.55 -20.60 -7.35
N VAL A 45 17.31 -19.45 -8.01
CA VAL A 45 16.12 -19.15 -8.81
C VAL A 45 16.53 -18.83 -10.23
N THR A 46 15.88 -19.48 -11.19
CA THR A 46 16.06 -19.25 -12.62
C THR A 46 14.87 -18.51 -13.20
N PHE A 47 15.15 -17.51 -14.04
CA PHE A 47 14.14 -16.82 -14.85
C PHE A 47 14.39 -17.14 -16.33
N THR A 48 13.31 -17.40 -17.07
CA THR A 48 13.30 -17.87 -18.45
C THR A 48 12.41 -16.99 -19.32
N ASP A 49 12.74 -16.86 -20.60
CA ASP A 49 11.89 -16.24 -21.62
C ASP A 49 10.92 -17.25 -22.27
N LYS A 50 11.11 -18.55 -22.00
CA LYS A 50 10.27 -19.62 -22.53
C LYS A 50 8.82 -19.43 -22.10
N ALA A 51 7.92 -19.38 -23.09
CA ALA A 51 6.48 -19.20 -22.89
C ALA A 51 6.11 -17.94 -22.09
N TYR A 52 6.93 -16.89 -22.16
CA TYR A 52 6.62 -15.59 -21.55
C TYR A 52 5.22 -15.13 -21.99
N SER A 53 4.37 -14.82 -21.01
CA SER A 53 3.01 -14.34 -21.23
C SER A 53 2.49 -13.60 -20.01
N LEU A 54 1.45 -12.79 -20.19
CA LEU A 54 0.78 -12.13 -19.08
C LEU A 54 0.23 -13.14 -18.05
N GLN A 55 -0.19 -14.33 -18.49
CA GLN A 55 -0.64 -15.40 -17.59
C GLN A 55 0.50 -15.91 -16.70
N ARG A 56 1.71 -16.06 -17.24
CA ARG A 56 2.91 -16.42 -16.46
C ARG A 56 3.28 -15.31 -15.48
N VAL A 57 3.24 -14.04 -15.89
CA VAL A 57 3.45 -12.89 -14.99
C VAL A 57 2.47 -12.90 -13.80
N LYS A 58 1.18 -13.17 -14.06
CA LYS A 58 0.17 -13.33 -13.00
C LYS A 58 0.49 -14.50 -12.07
N GLN A 59 0.94 -15.62 -12.63
CA GLN A 59 1.31 -16.80 -11.86
C GLN A 59 2.53 -16.52 -10.97
N ASP A 60 3.50 -15.77 -11.47
CA ASP A 60 4.68 -15.35 -10.71
C ASP A 60 4.29 -14.50 -9.50
N TYR A 61 3.37 -13.54 -9.64
CA TYR A 61 2.86 -12.75 -8.50
C TYR A 61 2.04 -13.59 -7.51
N LYS A 62 1.25 -14.56 -7.98
CA LYS A 62 0.57 -15.53 -7.11
C LYS A 62 1.57 -16.35 -6.30
N THR A 63 2.64 -16.83 -6.94
CA THR A 63 3.74 -17.54 -6.27
C THR A 63 4.43 -16.63 -5.26
N LEU A 64 4.71 -15.37 -5.63
CA LEU A 64 5.31 -14.40 -4.72
C LEU A 64 4.43 -14.15 -3.48
N SER A 65 3.11 -14.01 -3.63
CA SER A 65 2.19 -13.89 -2.49
C SER A 65 2.30 -15.07 -1.53
N LYS A 66 2.34 -16.30 -2.06
CA LYS A 66 2.51 -17.52 -1.24
C LYS A 66 3.83 -17.49 -0.47
N VAL A 67 4.94 -17.17 -1.13
CA VAL A 67 6.25 -17.03 -0.49
C VAL A 67 6.24 -15.97 0.60
N LEU A 68 5.61 -14.82 0.36
CA LEU A 68 5.49 -13.77 1.37
C LEU A 68 4.68 -14.22 2.59
N LYS A 69 3.60 -14.98 2.39
CA LYS A 69 2.82 -15.58 3.48
C LYS A 69 3.65 -16.59 4.26
N GLU A 70 4.42 -17.43 3.58
CA GLU A 70 5.36 -18.37 4.22
C GLU A 70 6.39 -17.63 5.09
N ILE A 71 7.04 -16.58 4.57
CA ILE A 71 8.02 -15.80 5.35
C ILE A 71 7.38 -15.19 6.60
N VAL A 72 6.16 -14.63 6.49
CA VAL A 72 5.42 -14.09 7.64
C VAL A 72 5.19 -15.16 8.70
N LEU A 73 4.80 -16.38 8.30
CA LEU A 73 4.57 -17.50 9.20
C LEU A 73 5.86 -18.04 9.83
N VAL A 74 6.95 -18.12 9.07
CA VAL A 74 8.26 -18.57 9.58
C VAL A 74 8.79 -17.61 10.65
N TRP A 75 8.59 -16.29 10.46
CA TRP A 75 9.13 -15.29 11.38
C TRP A 75 8.22 -14.97 12.56
N GLY A 76 6.90 -14.92 12.35
CA GLY A 76 5.93 -14.53 13.37
C GLY A 76 5.15 -15.71 13.98
N GLY A 77 5.37 -16.93 13.50
CA GLY A 77 4.63 -18.12 13.94
C GLY A 77 3.21 -18.22 13.40
N LYS A 78 2.45 -19.22 13.89
CA LYS A 78 1.13 -19.61 13.35
C LYS A 78 0.07 -18.50 13.37
N LYS A 79 0.16 -17.54 14.29
CA LYS A 79 -0.82 -16.44 14.43
C LYS A 79 -0.46 -15.20 13.62
N ALA A 80 0.74 -15.12 13.06
CA ALA A 80 1.27 -13.91 12.44
C ALA A 80 0.39 -13.34 11.32
N LEU A 81 -0.23 -14.21 10.51
CA LEU A 81 -1.15 -13.77 9.46
C LEU A 81 -2.42 -13.13 10.03
N GLY A 82 -2.92 -13.60 11.18
CA GLY A 82 -4.08 -13.01 11.85
C GLY A 82 -3.78 -11.66 12.51
N ASP A 83 -2.53 -11.46 12.94
CA ASP A 83 -2.06 -10.21 13.56
C ASP A 83 -1.55 -9.18 12.52
N THR A 84 -1.52 -9.57 11.24
CA THR A 84 -1.05 -8.70 10.16
C THR A 84 -2.10 -7.62 9.83
N PRO A 85 -1.69 -6.34 9.67
CA PRO A 85 -2.60 -5.27 9.28
C PRO A 85 -3.38 -5.58 7.99
N SER A 86 -4.65 -5.17 7.94
CA SER A 86 -5.55 -5.45 6.81
C SER A 86 -5.02 -4.92 5.48
N ASP A 87 -4.30 -3.79 5.47
CA ASP A 87 -3.77 -3.21 4.24
C ASP A 87 -2.69 -4.08 3.61
N TYR A 88 -1.86 -4.73 4.43
CA TYR A 88 -0.84 -5.67 3.98
C TYR A 88 -1.45 -7.02 3.57
N LEU A 89 -2.47 -7.52 4.28
CA LEU A 89 -3.22 -8.69 3.83
C LEU A 89 -3.92 -8.42 2.49
N GLY A 90 -4.53 -7.25 2.35
CA GLY A 90 -5.13 -6.79 1.10
C GLY A 90 -4.12 -6.70 -0.04
N PHE A 91 -2.88 -6.28 0.25
CA PHE A 91 -1.79 -6.32 -0.73
C PHE A 91 -1.45 -7.74 -1.19
N LEU A 92 -1.35 -8.71 -0.26
CA LEU A 92 -1.10 -10.12 -0.64
C LEU A 92 -2.25 -10.67 -1.50
N SER A 93 -3.50 -10.38 -1.14
CA SER A 93 -4.66 -10.74 -1.96
C SER A 93 -4.66 -10.03 -3.33
N TYR A 94 -4.17 -8.79 -3.39
CA TYR A 94 -4.02 -8.06 -4.65
C TYR A 94 -3.02 -8.74 -5.60
N LEU A 95 -1.88 -9.25 -5.09
CA LEU A 95 -0.92 -10.03 -5.88
C LEU A 95 -1.51 -11.35 -6.41
N GLU A 96 -2.53 -11.87 -5.75
CA GLU A 96 -3.21 -13.11 -6.15
C GLU A 96 -4.30 -12.91 -7.20
N ASN A 97 -4.56 -11.65 -7.59
CA ASN A 97 -5.67 -11.31 -8.47
C ASN A 97 -5.40 -11.71 -9.92
N ASP A 98 -6.34 -12.45 -10.52
CA ASP A 98 -6.29 -12.86 -11.94
C ASP A 98 -6.44 -11.71 -12.94
N VAL A 99 -6.79 -10.51 -12.49
CA VAL A 99 -7.03 -9.35 -13.35
C VAL A 99 -5.79 -8.47 -13.50
N LEU A 100 -4.65 -8.80 -12.86
CA LEU A 100 -3.41 -8.03 -12.96
C LEU A 100 -2.95 -7.87 -14.41
N ALA A 101 -2.97 -6.64 -14.91
CA ALA A 101 -2.39 -6.22 -16.17
C ALA A 101 -0.94 -5.72 -15.95
N VAL A 102 -0.15 -5.60 -17.02
CA VAL A 102 1.24 -5.09 -16.95
C VAL A 102 1.31 -3.71 -16.27
N ARG A 103 0.35 -2.81 -16.54
CA ARG A 103 0.27 -1.49 -15.87
C ARG A 103 0.11 -1.58 -14.35
N ASP A 104 -0.45 -2.69 -13.86
CA ASP A 104 -0.73 -2.89 -12.45
C ASP A 104 0.57 -3.24 -11.68
N GLU A 105 1.65 -3.63 -12.38
CA GLU A 105 2.97 -3.83 -11.75
C GLU A 105 3.55 -2.54 -11.15
N PHE A 106 3.21 -1.36 -11.73
CA PHE A 106 3.55 -0.08 -11.10
C PHE A 106 2.87 0.07 -9.74
N MET A 107 1.61 -0.33 -9.64
CA MET A 107 0.84 -0.30 -8.39
C MET A 107 1.34 -1.36 -7.40
N ALA A 108 1.70 -2.57 -7.86
CA ALA A 108 2.26 -3.62 -7.02
C ALA A 108 3.57 -3.19 -6.35
N GLU A 109 4.52 -2.64 -7.11
CA GLU A 109 5.80 -2.15 -6.58
C GLU A 109 5.58 -1.00 -5.58
N ASN A 110 4.68 -0.08 -5.93
CA ASN A 110 4.45 1.15 -5.19
C ASN A 110 3.20 1.08 -4.29
N HIS A 111 2.84 -0.11 -3.82
CA HIS A 111 1.62 -0.30 -3.05
C HIS A 111 1.70 0.38 -1.67
N CYS A 112 0.64 1.09 -1.26
CA CYS A 112 0.63 1.89 -0.04
C CYS A 112 0.80 1.06 1.24
N ALA A 113 0.43 -0.22 1.20
CA ALA A 113 0.71 -1.15 2.30
C ALA A 113 2.20 -1.30 2.61
N LEU A 114 3.07 -1.07 1.62
CA LEU A 114 4.52 -1.19 1.74
C LEU A 114 5.20 0.12 2.18
N VAL A 115 4.44 1.22 2.29
CA VAL A 115 4.98 2.52 2.73
C VAL A 115 5.39 2.43 4.21
N PRO A 116 6.61 2.86 4.59
CA PRO A 116 7.03 2.97 5.98
C PRO A 116 6.10 3.90 6.77
N ILE A 117 5.79 3.59 8.03
CA ILE A 117 4.89 4.42 8.86
C ILE A 117 5.32 5.89 8.84
N SER A 118 6.63 6.17 9.00
CA SER A 118 7.20 7.52 8.96
C SER A 118 6.87 8.33 7.71
N ASN A 119 6.57 7.67 6.58
CA ASN A 119 6.32 8.30 5.29
C ASN A 119 4.83 8.29 4.91
N ARG A 120 3.97 7.63 5.68
CA ARG A 120 2.54 7.52 5.34
C ARG A 120 1.82 8.87 5.36
N SER A 121 2.16 9.75 6.29
CA SER A 121 1.63 11.13 6.32
C SER A 121 1.99 11.90 5.06
N ASP A 122 3.25 11.81 4.63
CA ASP A 122 3.75 12.40 3.39
C ASP A 122 3.01 11.89 2.15
N VAL A 123 2.82 10.57 2.05
CA VAL A 123 2.07 9.95 0.94
C VAL A 123 0.61 10.41 0.95
N PHE A 124 -0.01 10.49 2.13
CA PHE A 124 -1.38 11.01 2.25
C PHE A 124 -1.46 12.44 1.72
N LEU A 125 -0.57 13.32 2.15
CA LEU A 125 -0.56 14.72 1.75
C LEU A 125 -0.27 14.88 0.25
N MET A 126 0.64 14.08 -0.29
CA MET A 126 0.93 13.99 -1.73
C MET A 126 -0.33 13.62 -2.53
N PHE A 127 -1.02 12.54 -2.17
CA PHE A 127 -2.25 12.14 -2.82
C PHE A 127 -3.36 13.19 -2.68
N TYR A 128 -3.54 13.72 -1.47
CA TYR A 128 -4.53 14.77 -1.21
C TYR A 128 -4.31 15.98 -2.10
N ASN A 129 -3.08 16.50 -2.14
CA ASN A 129 -2.74 17.67 -2.94
C ASN A 129 -2.92 17.38 -4.44
N HIS A 130 -2.52 16.20 -4.92
CA HIS A 130 -2.74 15.80 -6.30
C HIS A 130 -4.23 15.80 -6.67
N ILE A 131 -5.07 15.13 -5.87
CA ILE A 131 -6.51 15.04 -6.10
C ILE A 131 -7.18 16.42 -6.03
N MET A 132 -6.74 17.29 -5.12
CA MET A 132 -7.38 18.60 -4.91
C MET A 132 -6.94 19.67 -5.92
N GLN A 133 -5.70 19.60 -6.42
CA GLN A 133 -5.09 20.70 -7.18
C GLN A 133 -4.78 20.34 -8.64
N ARG A 134 -4.57 19.07 -8.97
CA ARG A 134 -4.07 18.64 -10.29
C ARG A 134 -5.05 17.79 -11.07
N VAL A 135 -5.95 17.09 -10.39
CA VAL A 135 -6.94 16.23 -11.02
C VAL A 135 -8.18 17.04 -11.44
N SER A 136 -8.74 16.74 -12.62
CA SER A 136 -9.96 17.40 -13.09
C SER A 136 -11.16 17.16 -12.17
N LYS A 137 -12.13 18.09 -12.13
CA LYS A 137 -13.33 17.97 -11.27
C LYS A 137 -14.09 16.66 -11.48
N LYS A 138 -14.21 16.19 -12.72
CA LYS A 138 -14.87 14.92 -13.07
C LYS A 138 -14.15 13.72 -12.45
N LYS A 139 -12.83 13.64 -12.62
CA LYS A 139 -12.02 12.55 -12.03
C LYS A 139 -11.99 12.63 -10.50
N GLN A 140 -11.88 13.83 -9.95
CA GLN A 140 -11.94 14.08 -8.50
C GLN A 140 -13.24 13.51 -7.90
N GLN A 141 -14.39 13.76 -8.54
CA GLN A 141 -15.67 13.21 -8.08
C GLN A 141 -15.67 11.68 -8.08
N LYS A 142 -15.19 11.04 -9.15
CA LYS A 142 -15.10 9.59 -9.23
C LYS A 142 -14.20 9.00 -8.14
N ILE A 143 -13.00 9.54 -7.97
CA ILE A 143 -12.06 9.12 -6.92
C ILE A 143 -12.73 9.24 -5.56
N LEU A 144 -13.32 10.40 -5.25
CA LEU A 144 -13.99 10.60 -3.97
C LEU A 144 -15.20 9.69 -3.78
N SER A 145 -15.97 9.38 -4.83
CA SER A 145 -17.12 8.46 -4.72
C SER A 145 -16.71 7.00 -4.53
N GLY A 146 -15.51 6.62 -4.95
CA GLY A 146 -15.00 5.25 -4.85
C GLY A 146 -14.33 4.91 -3.51
N LEU A 147 -14.12 5.89 -2.61
CA LEU A 147 -13.61 5.63 -1.26
C LEU A 147 -14.71 5.03 -0.38
N SER A 148 -14.33 4.11 0.52
CA SER A 148 -15.27 3.55 1.47
C SER A 148 -15.82 4.67 2.38
N GLY A 149 -17.14 4.64 2.60
CA GLY A 149 -17.89 5.82 2.96
C GLY A 149 -17.43 6.51 4.26
N ALA A 150 -17.36 7.85 4.22
CA ALA A 150 -16.96 8.71 5.33
C ALA A 150 -17.69 8.49 6.65
N ARG A 151 -18.90 7.92 6.64
CA ARG A 151 -19.67 7.64 7.86
C ARG A 151 -18.90 6.71 8.81
N THR A 152 -18.27 5.67 8.29
CA THR A 152 -17.50 4.70 9.08
C THR A 152 -16.26 5.36 9.68
N TYR A 153 -15.57 6.18 8.88
CA TYR A 153 -14.33 6.81 9.28
C TYR A 153 -14.53 7.95 10.30
N PHE A 154 -15.58 8.76 10.16
CA PHE A 154 -15.90 9.74 11.19
C PHE A 154 -16.33 9.11 12.52
N ALA A 155 -16.98 7.94 12.50
CA ALA A 155 -17.37 7.23 13.72
C ALA A 155 -16.14 6.74 14.50
N LYS A 156 -15.21 6.07 13.81
CA LYS A 156 -13.91 5.65 14.36
C LYS A 156 -13.11 6.84 14.91
N ALA A 157 -13.06 7.96 14.19
CA ALA A 157 -12.30 9.15 14.59
C ALA A 157 -12.81 9.75 15.91
N LYS A 158 -14.12 9.65 16.15
CA LYS A 158 -14.75 10.10 17.39
C LYS A 158 -14.56 9.12 18.54
N ALA A 159 -14.45 7.83 18.24
CA ALA A 159 -14.24 6.79 19.26
C ALA A 159 -12.77 6.79 19.77
N ASN A 160 -11.81 7.12 18.91
CA ASN A 160 -10.41 7.25 19.30
C ASN A 160 -10.18 8.50 20.17
N THR A 161 -9.68 8.32 21.39
CA THR A 161 -9.56 9.40 22.39
C THR A 161 -8.55 10.48 22.01
N LEU A 162 -7.55 10.15 21.18
CA LEU A 162 -6.55 11.10 20.69
C LEU A 162 -7.07 11.88 19.49
N ILE A 163 -7.66 11.19 18.51
CA ILE A 163 -8.24 11.83 17.33
C ILE A 163 -9.49 12.66 17.70
N ALA A 164 -10.31 12.22 18.66
CA ALA A 164 -11.50 12.95 19.07
C ALA A 164 -11.20 14.37 19.58
N LYS A 165 -10.03 14.58 20.23
CA LYS A 165 -9.57 15.91 20.67
C LYS A 165 -9.48 16.90 19.51
N TRP A 166 -9.13 16.43 18.31
CA TRP A 166 -9.08 17.26 17.09
C TRP A 166 -10.45 17.75 16.62
N LEU A 167 -11.50 16.99 16.93
CA LEU A 167 -12.86 17.21 16.44
C LEU A 167 -13.68 18.16 17.32
N VAL A 168 -13.26 18.42 18.56
CA VAL A 168 -14.01 19.21 19.56
C VAL A 168 -14.43 20.58 19.04
N LYS A 169 -13.55 21.28 18.31
CA LYS A 169 -13.82 22.63 17.78
C LYS A 169 -13.95 22.69 16.26
N ARG A 170 -13.88 21.55 15.56
CA ARG A 170 -13.83 21.50 14.09
C ARG A 170 -14.96 20.64 13.55
N LYS A 171 -15.81 21.25 12.71
CA LYS A 171 -16.90 20.55 12.02
C LYS A 171 -16.49 20.19 10.61
N TYR A 172 -16.62 18.92 10.26
CA TYR A 172 -16.40 18.41 8.91
C TYR A 172 -17.72 17.86 8.35
N LYS A 173 -17.95 18.07 7.05
CA LYS A 173 -19.10 17.45 6.36
C LYS A 173 -18.91 15.93 6.36
N LYS A 174 -19.99 15.17 6.57
CA LYS A 174 -20.01 13.71 6.50
C LYS A 174 -19.94 13.23 5.04
N SER A 175 -18.81 13.46 4.39
CA SER A 175 -18.52 13.06 3.00
C SER A 175 -17.06 12.67 2.86
N ASN A 176 -16.71 11.94 1.80
CA ASN A 176 -15.33 11.51 1.56
C ASN A 176 -14.37 12.70 1.42
N PHE A 177 -14.82 13.81 0.80
CA PHE A 177 -14.08 15.06 0.82
C PHE A 177 -13.85 15.61 2.24
N GLY A 178 -14.90 15.62 3.07
CA GLY A 178 -14.81 16.08 4.45
C GLY A 178 -13.85 15.23 5.29
N GLN A 179 -13.87 13.92 5.10
CA GLN A 179 -12.96 12.98 5.76
C GLN A 179 -11.50 13.20 5.32
N LEU A 180 -11.24 13.35 4.02
CA LEU A 180 -9.88 13.62 3.54
C LEU A 180 -9.37 14.96 4.08
N LYS A 181 -10.23 15.98 4.13
CA LYS A 181 -9.89 17.29 4.73
C LYS A 181 -9.58 17.15 6.23
N MET A 182 -10.34 16.36 6.97
CA MET A 182 -10.07 16.06 8.38
C MET A 182 -8.70 15.39 8.55
N ASN A 183 -8.46 14.31 7.79
CA ASN A 183 -7.18 13.58 7.81
C ASN A 183 -6.00 14.49 7.45
N ARG A 184 -6.14 15.33 6.43
CA ARG A 184 -5.12 16.33 6.04
C ARG A 184 -4.80 17.26 7.20
N ASN A 185 -5.82 17.79 7.85
CA ASN A 185 -5.64 18.77 8.92
C ASN A 185 -4.97 18.17 10.15
N ILE A 186 -5.36 16.95 10.55
CA ILE A 186 -4.72 16.21 11.65
C ILE A 186 -3.23 16.00 11.34
N ARG A 187 -2.90 15.49 10.15
CA ARG A 187 -1.51 15.23 9.73
C ARG A 187 -0.66 16.49 9.61
N SER A 188 -1.24 17.60 9.14
CA SER A 188 -0.51 18.86 8.93
C SER A 188 -0.22 19.64 10.21
N HIS A 189 -0.86 19.28 11.33
CA HIS A 189 -0.78 20.04 12.58
C HIS A 189 -0.60 19.13 13.80
N ALA A 190 -0.03 17.93 13.61
CA ALA A 190 0.05 16.89 14.65
C ALA A 190 0.49 17.41 16.04
N TYR A 191 1.41 18.37 16.06
CA TYR A 191 1.98 18.99 17.26
C TYR A 191 1.04 19.93 18.04
N ASP A 192 -0.07 20.38 17.45
CA ASP A 192 -0.99 21.31 18.12
C ASP A 192 -1.64 20.70 19.37
N TYR A 193 -1.60 19.37 19.55
CA TYR A 193 -2.29 18.71 20.66
C TYR A 193 -1.53 17.58 21.37
N THR A 194 -0.53 16.91 20.77
CA THR A 194 0.28 15.86 21.45
C THR A 194 1.69 15.67 20.83
N LYS A 195 2.64 15.16 21.62
CA LYS A 195 3.94 14.61 21.13
C LYS A 195 3.81 13.17 20.57
N HIS A 196 2.59 12.64 20.50
CA HIS A 196 2.30 11.26 20.13
C HIS A 196 2.39 11.08 18.62
N ASP A 197 2.82 9.90 18.16
CA ASP A 197 2.86 9.58 16.73
C ASP A 197 1.42 9.40 16.20
N ILE A 198 0.83 10.51 15.75
CA ILE A 198 -0.54 10.53 15.22
C ILE A 198 -0.70 9.65 13.98
N GLU A 199 0.38 9.38 13.24
CA GLU A 199 0.29 8.51 12.07
C GLU A 199 0.06 7.07 12.49
N VAL A 200 0.61 6.63 13.62
CA VAL A 200 0.33 5.30 14.19
C VAL A 200 -1.15 5.18 14.55
N GLU A 201 -1.71 6.19 15.23
CA GLU A 201 -3.15 6.21 15.59
C GLU A 201 -4.04 6.18 14.34
N LEU A 202 -3.73 7.03 13.36
CA LEU A 202 -4.48 7.06 12.10
C LEU A 202 -4.34 5.76 11.33
N TYR A 203 -3.18 5.11 11.39
CA TYR A 203 -2.95 3.82 10.72
C TYR A 203 -3.72 2.69 11.39
N TYR A 204 -3.80 2.64 12.71
CA TYR A 204 -4.59 1.64 13.42
C TYR A 204 -6.09 1.80 13.17
N GLU A 205 -6.60 3.04 13.17
CA GLU A 205 -8.01 3.28 12.89
C GLU A 205 -8.37 3.03 11.41
N TYR A 206 -7.42 3.35 10.52
CA TYR A 206 -7.61 3.41 9.05
C TYR A 206 -6.45 2.79 8.27
N PRO A 207 -6.18 1.48 8.44
CA PRO A 207 -5.06 0.83 7.75
C PRO A 207 -5.19 0.96 6.23
N ASP A 208 -6.42 0.82 5.72
CA ASP A 208 -6.72 0.71 4.29
C ASP A 208 -6.89 2.06 3.56
N LEU A 209 -6.98 3.20 4.27
CA LEU A 209 -7.33 4.48 3.65
C LEU A 209 -6.36 4.88 2.52
N LEU A 210 -5.05 4.69 2.71
CA LEU A 210 -4.07 5.00 1.66
C LEU A 210 -4.19 4.05 0.47
N VAL A 211 -4.49 2.77 0.71
CA VAL A 211 -4.68 1.76 -0.33
C VAL A 211 -5.93 2.07 -1.15
N GLU A 212 -7.02 2.48 -0.50
CA GLU A 212 -8.24 2.91 -1.20
C GLU A 212 -7.97 4.14 -2.09
N ILE A 213 -7.31 5.16 -1.56
CA ILE A 213 -6.97 6.36 -2.34
C ILE A 213 -6.07 5.98 -3.53
N GLN A 214 -5.06 5.13 -3.30
CA GLN A 214 -4.18 4.64 -4.36
C GLN A 214 -4.96 3.91 -5.46
N LEU A 215 -5.86 2.99 -5.10
CA LEU A 215 -6.68 2.24 -6.05
C LEU A 215 -7.52 3.19 -6.91
N GLN A 216 -8.14 4.20 -6.30
CA GLN A 216 -8.93 5.18 -7.04
C GLN A 216 -8.07 6.03 -7.98
N LEU A 217 -6.87 6.43 -7.54
CA LEU A 217 -5.90 7.13 -8.39
C LEU A 217 -5.41 6.26 -9.55
N HIS A 218 -5.21 4.97 -9.31
CA HIS A 218 -4.81 4.00 -10.34
C HIS A 218 -5.91 3.84 -11.40
N ASN A 219 -7.15 3.64 -10.96
CA ASN A 219 -8.31 3.48 -11.83
C ASN A 219 -8.54 4.70 -12.75
N GLU A 220 -8.28 5.91 -12.26
CA GLU A 220 -8.39 7.15 -13.04
C GLU A 220 -7.09 7.55 -13.77
N GLN A 221 -6.06 6.68 -13.79
CA GLN A 221 -4.77 6.89 -14.45
C GLN A 221 -4.03 8.15 -13.94
N GLU A 222 -4.12 8.40 -12.65
CA GLU A 222 -3.49 9.55 -11.97
C GLU A 222 -2.36 9.13 -11.03
N LEU A 223 -2.24 7.84 -10.68
CA LEU A 223 -1.28 7.35 -9.69
C LEU A 223 0.18 7.63 -10.08
N GLU A 224 0.57 7.34 -11.32
CA GLU A 224 1.96 7.55 -11.80
C GLU A 224 2.40 9.02 -11.72
N ARG A 225 1.44 9.96 -11.77
CA ARG A 225 1.69 11.41 -11.69
C ARG A 225 1.96 11.92 -10.27
N THR A 226 1.79 11.07 -9.25
CA THR A 226 1.94 11.46 -7.84
C THR A 226 3.38 11.44 -7.34
N GLN A 227 4.32 10.83 -8.08
CA GLN A 227 5.71 10.58 -7.64
C GLN A 227 5.83 9.65 -6.42
N ILE A 228 4.83 8.79 -6.17
CA ILE A 228 4.81 7.85 -5.04
C ILE A 228 6.06 6.95 -4.93
N HIS A 229 6.71 6.64 -6.05
CA HIS A 229 7.93 5.82 -6.08
C HIS A 229 9.05 6.34 -5.16
N GLY A 230 9.13 7.66 -4.93
CA GLY A 230 10.13 8.28 -4.05
C GLY A 230 9.84 8.16 -2.55
N LYS A 231 8.74 7.53 -2.13
CA LYS A 231 8.27 7.55 -0.73
C LYS A 231 8.56 6.28 0.07
N PHE A 232 9.29 5.32 -0.48
CA PHE A 232 9.53 4.02 0.18
C PHE A 232 10.87 3.89 0.91
N GLY A 233 11.77 4.88 0.78
CA GLY A 233 13.12 4.82 1.34
C GLY A 233 14.02 3.80 0.64
N TYR A 234 15.35 3.98 0.73
CA TYR A 234 16.36 3.08 0.15
C TYR A 234 16.83 1.98 1.13
#